data_AF-A0A0N1FJH6-F1
#
_entry.id   AF-A0A0N1FJH6-F1
#
_cell.length_a   1.000
_cell.length_b   1.000
_cell.length_c   1.000
_cell.angle_alpha   90.00
_cell.angle_beta   90.00
_cell.angle_gamma   90.00
#
_symmetry.space_group_name_H-M   'P 1'
#
loop_
_entity.id
_entity.type
_entity.pdbx_description
1 polymer ?
#
loop_
_entity_poly.entity_id
_entity_poly.type
_entity_poly.pdbx_seq_one_letter_code
_entity_poly.pdbx_strand_id
1 'polypeptide(L)'
;MADQSSRPARSGAAWHWWFLGLWATVWFLADLHGGGYSWHYFANGSTLLFSGSGASPAGGLHLYANYPNLQIGPLAFLCAWVLGNLGGVVAAQLTMMSVGLLVLRLIEQTALARQPDLRSCRQALRMTVAAAGAVS
;
A
#
# COMPACT_ATOMS: atom_id res chain seq x y z
N MET A 1 -20.36 49.50 3.65
CA MET A 1 -19.96 49.13 2.29
C MET A 1 -18.95 47.99 2.45
N ALA A 2 -19.42 46.76 2.25
CA ALA A 2 -18.73 45.55 2.63
C ALA A 2 -17.68 45.12 1.59
N ASP A 3 -16.69 44.38 2.08
CA ASP A 3 -16.10 43.17 1.48
C ASP A 3 -14.59 43.22 1.22
N GLN A 4 -13.85 42.46 2.03
CA GLN A 4 -13.01 41.37 1.53
C GLN A 4 -12.62 40.50 2.72
N SER A 5 -13.54 39.57 3.00
CA SER A 5 -13.33 38.43 3.87
C SER A 5 -12.00 37.73 3.59
N SER A 6 -11.30 37.43 4.68
CA SER A 6 -10.13 36.56 4.78
C SER A 6 -10.34 35.32 3.91
N ARG A 7 -9.52 35.11 2.87
CA ARG A 7 -9.51 33.85 2.12
C ARG A 7 -8.62 32.83 2.84
N PRO A 8 -9.14 31.81 3.54
CA PRO A 8 -8.32 30.64 3.86
C PRO A 8 -8.21 29.75 2.61
N ALA A 9 -7.53 30.24 1.57
CA ALA A 9 -7.33 29.50 0.32
C ALA A 9 -6.08 28.60 0.40
N ARG A 10 -6.02 27.68 1.37
CA ARG A 10 -5.02 26.60 1.40
C ARG A 10 -5.57 25.23 1.83
N SER A 11 -6.82 25.16 2.29
CA SER A 11 -7.40 23.93 2.85
C SER A 11 -7.90 22.92 1.81
N GLY A 12 -8.25 23.37 0.60
CA GLY A 12 -8.76 22.49 -0.47
C GLY A 12 -7.71 21.60 -1.13
N ALA A 13 -6.41 21.88 -0.94
CA ALA A 13 -5.34 21.13 -1.58
C ALA A 13 -5.01 19.80 -0.91
N ALA A 14 -5.25 19.67 0.40
CA ALA A 14 -4.91 18.48 1.18
C ALA A 14 -6.11 17.56 1.44
N TRP A 15 -7.33 17.98 1.14
CA TRP A 15 -8.55 17.22 1.49
C TRP A 15 -8.54 15.79 0.94
N HIS A 16 -8.19 15.62 -0.34
CA HIS A 16 -8.13 14.29 -0.94
C HIS A 16 -7.07 13.38 -0.29
N TRP A 17 -5.93 13.93 0.13
CA TRP A 17 -4.93 13.18 0.90
C TRP A 17 -5.41 12.81 2.31
N TRP A 18 -6.16 13.70 2.96
CA TRP A 18 -6.83 13.38 4.23
C TRP A 18 -7.89 12.29 4.05
N PHE A 19 -8.69 12.38 3.00
CA PHE A 19 -9.68 11.37 2.66
C PHE A 19 -9.03 10.01 2.37
N LEU A 20 -8.00 9.97 1.52
CA LEU A 20 -7.26 8.74 1.20
C LEU A 20 -6.55 8.17 2.44
N GLY A 21 -5.98 9.02 3.29
CA GLY A 21 -5.35 8.60 4.54
C GLY A 21 -6.36 8.03 5.54
N LEU A 22 -7.51 8.69 5.70
CA LEU A 22 -8.60 8.22 6.55
C LEU A 22 -9.17 6.90 6.01
N TRP A 23 -9.40 6.82 4.69
CA TRP A 23 -9.83 5.61 4.01
C TRP A 23 -8.87 4.45 4.23
N ALA A 24 -7.57 4.66 3.99
CA ALA A 24 -6.53 3.67 4.24
C ALA A 24 -6.49 3.23 5.72
N THR A 25 -6.68 4.18 6.65
CA THR A 25 -6.74 3.90 8.09
C THR A 25 -7.96 3.05 8.44
N VAL A 26 -9.14 3.37 7.90
CA VAL A 26 -10.37 2.60 8.12
C VAL A 26 -10.19 1.16 7.62
N TRP A 27 -9.62 0.98 6.42
CA TRP A 27 -9.36 -0.36 5.88
C TRP A 27 -8.29 -1.11 6.66
N PHE A 28 -7.25 -0.44 7.10
CA PHE A 28 -6.25 -1.01 7.99
C PHE A 28 -6.92 -1.54 9.28
N LEU A 29 -7.75 -0.73 9.94
CA LEU A 29 -8.46 -1.13 11.16
C LEU A 29 -9.47 -2.25 10.91
N ALA A 30 -10.13 -2.26 9.75
CA ALA A 30 -11.05 -3.34 9.38
C ALA A 30 -10.32 -4.66 9.17
N ASP A 31 -9.14 -4.63 8.52
CA ASP A 31 -8.34 -5.83 8.22
C ASP A 31 -7.56 -6.36 9.44
N LEU A 32 -7.38 -5.56 10.50
CA LEU A 32 -6.76 -6.01 11.76
C LEU A 32 -7.47 -7.24 12.35
N HIS A 33 -8.80 -7.34 12.22
CA HIS A 33 -9.56 -8.49 12.71
C HIS A 33 -9.42 -9.75 11.83
N GLY A 34 -9.09 -9.58 10.54
CA GLY A 34 -8.90 -10.68 9.58
C GLY A 34 -7.45 -11.11 9.42
N GLY A 35 -6.50 -10.27 9.87
CA GLY A 35 -5.08 -10.61 10.05
C GLY A 35 -4.37 -11.10 8.79
N GLY A 36 -4.85 -10.71 7.61
CA GLY A 36 -4.27 -11.04 6.32
C GLY A 36 -4.13 -12.54 6.09
N TYR A 37 -5.19 -13.20 5.62
CA TYR A 37 -5.13 -14.61 5.20
C TYR A 37 -3.91 -14.92 4.30
N SER A 38 -3.55 -13.97 3.43
CA SER A 38 -2.37 -14.06 2.58
C SER A 38 -1.04 -13.96 3.34
N TRP A 39 -0.97 -13.21 4.45
CA TRP A 39 0.23 -13.02 5.26
C TRP A 39 0.77 -14.35 5.80
N HIS A 40 -0.10 -15.29 6.14
CA HIS A 40 0.29 -16.61 6.61
C HIS A 40 1.22 -17.33 5.60
N TYR A 41 0.91 -17.25 4.30
CA TYR A 41 1.76 -17.85 3.26
C TYR A 41 3.14 -17.18 3.16
N PHE A 42 3.19 -15.86 3.33
CA PHE A 42 4.45 -15.11 3.35
C PHE A 42 5.31 -15.45 4.59
N ALA A 43 4.70 -15.49 5.77
CA ALA A 43 5.39 -15.82 7.02
C ALA A 43 5.88 -17.28 7.03
N ASN A 44 5.03 -18.22 6.63
CA ASN A 44 5.38 -19.63 6.58
C ASN A 44 6.46 -19.89 5.51
N GLY A 45 6.27 -19.40 4.30
CA GLY A 45 7.23 -19.59 3.21
C GLY A 45 8.58 -18.91 3.47
N SER A 46 8.61 -17.72 4.08
CA SER A 46 9.87 -17.07 4.46
C SER A 46 10.62 -17.84 5.55
N THR A 47 9.91 -18.36 6.55
CA THR A 47 10.50 -19.22 7.59
C THR A 47 11.10 -20.48 6.96
N LEU A 48 10.32 -21.18 6.11
CA LEU A 48 10.79 -22.38 5.44
C LEU A 48 11.98 -22.11 4.51
N LEU A 49 12.01 -20.97 3.82
CA LEU A 49 13.10 -20.62 2.89
C LEU A 49 14.39 -20.25 3.61
N PHE A 50 14.34 -19.44 4.68
CA PHE A 50 15.55 -18.89 5.33
C PHE A 50 15.99 -19.66 6.57
N SER A 51 15.05 -20.21 7.33
CA SER A 51 15.34 -20.98 8.55
C SER A 51 15.31 -22.49 8.30
N GLY A 52 14.81 -22.93 7.13
CA GLY A 52 14.56 -24.33 6.83
C GLY A 52 13.33 -24.88 7.57
N SER A 53 13.00 -26.14 7.29
CA SER A 53 11.89 -26.85 7.95
C SER A 53 12.32 -27.63 9.19
N GLY A 54 13.62 -27.91 9.37
CA GLY A 54 14.14 -28.80 10.41
C GLY A 54 13.62 -30.24 10.35
N ALA A 55 12.77 -30.56 9.36
CA ALA A 55 12.01 -31.81 9.22
C ALA A 55 11.80 -32.14 7.73
N SER A 56 11.26 -33.32 7.44
CA SER A 56 10.83 -33.69 6.08
C SER A 56 9.34 -33.34 5.88
N PRO A 57 8.93 -32.69 4.78
CA PRO A 57 9.74 -32.31 3.61
C PRO A 57 10.72 -31.16 3.88
N ALA A 58 11.84 -31.14 3.18
CA ALA A 58 12.88 -30.12 3.33
C ALA A 58 12.40 -28.71 2.89
N GLY A 59 12.78 -27.69 3.66
CA GLY A 59 12.68 -26.28 3.31
C GLY A 59 13.83 -25.80 2.43
N GLY A 60 14.22 -24.53 2.56
CA GLY A 60 15.24 -23.91 1.70
C GLY A 60 14.76 -23.83 0.24
N LEU A 61 15.66 -24.00 -0.73
CA LEU A 61 15.28 -23.97 -2.14
C LEU A 61 14.37 -25.16 -2.54
N HIS A 62 14.40 -26.26 -1.78
CA HIS A 62 13.48 -27.39 -1.97
C HIS A 62 12.02 -27.04 -1.64
N LEU A 63 11.77 -25.88 -1.01
CA LEU A 63 10.43 -25.37 -0.76
C LEU A 63 9.56 -25.38 -2.03
N TYR A 64 10.13 -24.96 -3.17
CA TYR A 64 9.39 -24.86 -4.42
C TYR A 64 8.96 -26.21 -5.02
N ALA A 65 9.63 -27.31 -4.62
CA ALA A 65 9.23 -28.66 -5.00
C ALA A 65 8.24 -29.26 -4.00
N ASN A 66 8.41 -28.98 -2.70
CA ASN A 66 7.70 -29.66 -1.62
C ASN A 66 6.40 -28.96 -1.19
N TYR A 67 6.26 -27.66 -1.44
CA TYR A 67 5.13 -26.85 -1.01
C TYR A 67 4.53 -26.07 -2.18
N PRO A 68 3.70 -26.69 -3.04
CA PRO A 68 3.17 -26.07 -4.25
C PRO A 68 2.28 -24.84 -3.99
N ASN A 69 1.73 -24.72 -2.79
CA ASN A 69 0.95 -23.56 -2.36
C ASN A 69 1.81 -22.33 -2.02
N LEU A 70 3.14 -22.46 -2.01
CA LEU A 70 4.11 -21.43 -1.61
C LEU A 70 5.01 -20.98 -2.77
N GLN A 71 4.44 -20.79 -3.97
CA GLN A 71 5.15 -20.33 -5.18
C GLN A 71 5.39 -18.81 -5.22
N ILE A 72 5.67 -18.21 -4.06
CA ILE A 72 6.00 -16.80 -3.94
C ILE A 72 7.50 -16.61 -4.21
N GLY A 73 7.86 -15.54 -4.91
CA GLY A 73 9.26 -15.28 -5.28
C GLY A 73 10.18 -15.06 -4.05
N PRO A 74 11.47 -15.44 -4.12
CA PRO A 74 12.41 -15.32 -2.99
C PRO A 74 12.53 -13.90 -2.43
N LEU A 75 12.45 -12.89 -3.30
CA LEU A 75 12.50 -11.48 -2.89
C LEU A 75 11.30 -11.10 -2.03
N ALA A 76 10.11 -11.58 -2.36
CA ALA A 76 8.93 -11.29 -1.57
C ALA A 76 8.96 -12.02 -0.22
N PHE A 77 9.55 -13.22 -0.15
CA PHE A 77 9.85 -13.87 1.12
C PHE A 77 10.90 -13.11 1.93
N LEU A 78 11.92 -12.52 1.30
CA LEU A 78 12.89 -11.69 2.01
C LEU A 78 12.21 -10.46 2.65
N CYS A 79 11.35 -9.77 1.89
CA CYS A 79 10.56 -8.67 2.43
C CYS A 79 9.67 -9.12 3.60
N ALA A 80 9.00 -10.27 3.46
CA ALA A 80 8.18 -10.84 4.51
C ALA A 80 8.98 -11.20 5.77
N TRP A 81 10.19 -11.73 5.61
CA TRP A 81 11.09 -12.02 6.73
C TRP A 81 11.48 -10.74 7.48
N VAL A 82 11.88 -9.69 6.75
CA VAL A 82 12.23 -8.39 7.35
C VAL A 82 11.03 -7.78 8.09
N LEU A 83 9.87 -7.71 7.43
CA LEU A 83 8.64 -7.16 8.02
C LEU A 83 8.16 -8.01 9.20
N GLY A 84 8.34 -9.33 9.13
CA GLY A 84 8.15 -10.28 10.23
C GLY A 84 8.87 -9.85 11.50
N ASN A 85 10.16 -9.55 11.38
CA ASN A 85 11.01 -9.13 12.49
C ASN A 85 10.71 -7.69 13.00
N LEU A 86 10.04 -6.85 12.19
CA LEU A 86 9.73 -5.45 12.53
C LEU A 86 8.33 -5.26 13.14
N GLY A 87 7.48 -6.29 13.17
CA GLY A 87 6.11 -6.18 13.66
C GLY A 87 5.09 -7.05 12.91
N GLY A 88 5.55 -7.97 12.06
CA GLY A 88 4.70 -8.97 11.43
C GLY A 88 3.65 -8.39 10.49
N VAL A 89 2.43 -8.92 10.61
CA VAL A 89 1.29 -8.54 9.77
C VAL A 89 1.00 -7.04 9.84
N VAL A 90 1.16 -6.42 11.02
CA VAL A 90 0.92 -4.99 11.22
C VAL A 90 1.96 -4.17 10.44
N ALA A 91 3.23 -4.53 10.54
CA ALA A 91 4.30 -3.86 9.78
C ALA A 91 4.08 -4.03 8.27
N ALA A 92 3.63 -5.20 7.82
CA ALA A 92 3.34 -5.46 6.41
C ALA A 92 2.15 -4.65 5.89
N GLN A 93 1.04 -4.60 6.64
CA GLN A 93 -0.14 -3.81 6.29
C GLN A 93 0.21 -2.31 6.24
N LEU A 94 0.91 -1.78 7.25
CA LEU A 94 1.35 -0.38 7.25
C LEU A 94 2.27 -0.06 6.07
N THR A 95 3.18 -0.97 5.74
CA THR A 95 4.06 -0.84 4.57
C THR A 95 3.23 -0.81 3.29
N MET A 96 2.28 -1.73 3.12
CA MET A 96 1.42 -1.79 1.94
C MET A 96 0.57 -0.52 1.78
N MET A 97 -0.05 -0.03 2.86
CA MET A 97 -0.84 1.20 2.83
C MET A 97 0.04 2.41 2.46
N SER A 98 1.25 2.48 3.00
CA SER A 98 2.21 3.54 2.70
C SER A 98 2.66 3.50 1.23
N VAL A 99 2.95 2.30 0.71
CA VAL A 99 3.32 2.09 -0.69
C VAL A 99 2.17 2.46 -1.62
N GLY A 100 0.92 2.09 -1.30
CA GLY A 100 -0.25 2.48 -2.09
C GLY A 100 -0.40 3.99 -2.20
N LEU A 101 -0.28 4.72 -1.08
CA LEU A 101 -0.31 6.19 -1.08
C LEU A 101 0.87 6.81 -1.85
N LEU A 102 2.06 6.23 -1.73
CA LEU A 102 3.24 6.65 -2.49
C LEU A 102 3.02 6.49 -4.00
N VAL A 103 2.47 5.35 -4.43
CA VAL A 103 2.16 5.10 -5.84
C VAL A 103 1.18 6.13 -6.38
N LEU A 104 0.09 6.43 -5.65
CA LEU A 104 -0.85 7.48 -6.04
C LEU A 104 -0.16 8.85 -6.19
N ARG A 105 0.77 9.17 -5.27
CA ARG A 105 1.53 10.42 -5.32
C ARG A 105 2.45 10.48 -6.54
N LEU A 106 3.12 9.38 -6.86
CA LEU A 106 4.00 9.28 -8.03
C LEU A 106 3.21 9.39 -9.34
N ILE A 107 2.01 8.79 -9.39
CA ILE A 107 1.09 8.92 -10.52
C ILE A 107 0.68 10.39 -10.71
N GLU A 108 0.25 11.08 -9.64
CA GLU A 108 -0.12 12.50 -9.71
C GLU A 108 1.06 13.38 -10.19
N GLN A 109 2.26 13.14 -9.63
CA GLN A 109 3.46 13.87 -10.03
C GLN A 109 3.83 13.63 -11.50
N THR A 110 3.75 12.39 -11.96
CA THR A 110 4.04 12.03 -13.36
C THR A 110 3.03 12.66 -14.31
N ALA A 111 1.75 12.67 -13.94
CA ALA A 111 0.69 13.31 -14.72
C ALA A 111 0.92 14.82 -14.85
N LEU A 112 1.23 15.51 -13.76
CA LEU A 112 1.50 16.95 -13.74
C LEU A 112 2.81 17.37 -14.42
N ALA A 113 3.78 16.45 -14.49
CA ALA A 113 5.03 16.65 -15.22
C ALA A 113 4.82 16.52 -16.74
N ARG A 114 3.93 15.61 -17.17
CA ARG A 114 3.68 15.30 -18.59
C ARG A 114 2.61 16.18 -19.23
N GLN A 115 1.62 16.66 -18.48
CA GLN A 115 0.50 17.45 -19.01
C GLN A 115 0.36 18.80 -18.29
N PRO A 116 0.85 19.90 -18.89
CA PRO A 116 0.72 21.24 -18.30
C PRO A 116 -0.75 21.70 -18.21
N ASP A 117 -1.63 21.23 -19.10
CA ASP A 117 -3.07 21.57 -19.08
C ASP A 117 -3.81 21.04 -17.84
N LEU A 118 -3.36 19.92 -17.26
CA LEU A 118 -3.90 19.41 -16.00
C LEU A 118 -3.59 20.31 -14.80
N ARG A 119 -2.59 21.20 -14.91
CA ARG A 119 -2.30 22.20 -13.87
C ARG A 119 -3.43 23.23 -13.77
N SER A 120 -4.07 23.55 -14.89
CA SER A 120 -5.23 24.44 -14.98
C SER A 120 -6.50 23.77 -14.43
N CYS A 121 -6.63 22.45 -14.62
CA CYS A 121 -7.77 21.63 -14.15
C CYS A 121 -7.46 20.81 -12.89
N ARG A 122 -6.68 21.37 -11.96
CA ARG A 122 -6.16 20.65 -10.77
C ARG A 122 -7.24 20.04 -9.89
N GLN A 123 -8.44 20.64 -9.87
CA GLN A 123 -9.57 20.14 -9.07
C GLN A 123 -10.23 18.91 -9.69
N ALA A 124 -10.31 18.83 -11.02
CA ALA A 124 -10.80 17.63 -11.72
C ALA A 124 -9.84 16.45 -11.51
N LEU A 125 -8.52 16.68 -11.56
CA LEU A 125 -7.51 15.67 -11.26
C LEU A 125 -7.63 15.14 -9.81
N ARG A 126 -7.89 16.02 -8.84
CA ARG A 126 -8.08 15.61 -7.44
C ARG A 126 -9.36 14.78 -7.26
N MET A 127 -10.43 15.14 -7.95
CA MET A 127 -11.68 14.38 -7.95
C MET A 127 -11.47 13.00 -8.56
N THR A 128 -10.74 12.88 -9.67
CA THR A 128 -10.46 11.56 -10.27
C THR A 128 -9.54 10.72 -9.40
N VAL A 129 -8.51 11.30 -8.78
CA VAL A 129 -7.64 10.57 -7.82
C VAL A 129 -8.43 10.10 -6.59
N ALA A 130 -9.32 10.94 -6.05
CA ALA A 130 -10.15 10.58 -4.89
C ALA A 130 -11.28 9.59 -5.24
N ALA A 131 -11.86 9.70 -6.43
CA ALA A 131 -12.96 8.86 -6.92
C ALA A 131 -12.49 7.66 -7.75
N ALA A 132 -11.18 7.35 -7.76
CA ALA A 132 -10.58 6.28 -8.55
C ALA A 132 -10.90 6.33 -10.07
N GLY A 133 -11.13 7.53 -10.61
CA GLY A 133 -11.46 7.74 -12.03
C GLY A 133 -12.96 7.74 -12.36
N ALA A 134 -13.87 7.61 -11.41
CA ALA A 134 -15.31 7.52 -11.66
C ALA A 134 -16.01 8.82 -12.15
N VAL A 135 -15.26 9.90 -12.38
CA VAL A 135 -15.80 11.23 -12.75
C VAL A 135 -15.35 11.62 -14.18
N SER A 136 -15.13 10.63 -15.05
CA SER A 136 -14.81 10.83 -16.47
C SER A 136 -16.06 11.01 -17.32
#